data_AF-A0A9W8JKL7-F1
#
_entry.id   AF-A0A9W8JKL7-F1
#
_cell.length_a   1.000
_cell.length_b   1.000
_cell.length_c   1.000
_cell.angle_alpha   90.00
_cell.angle_beta   90.00
_cell.angle_gamma   90.00
#
_symmetry.space_group_name_H-M   'P 1'
#
loop_
_entity.id
_entity.type
_entity.pdbx_description
1 polymer ?
#
loop_
_entity_poly.entity_id
_entity_poly.type
_entity_poly.pdbx_seq_one_letter_code
_entity_poly.pdbx_strand_id
1 'polypeptide(L)'
;MLPSSCSARTPAKIAWTQVYRRMHKKGITEEVAKKRSRRTVKHARGIVGADIATITAKRNQTAAVRQQARLAAITKAKTEKKEKESKKAKPAARASAPSGPKVSKQQMKGGKGGR
;
A
#
# COMPACT_ATOMS: atom_id res chain seq x y z
N MET A 1 2.77 1.06 -40.33
CA MET A 1 2.72 1.42 -41.77
C MET A 1 3.97 0.85 -42.41
N LEU A 2 3.89 -0.34 -43.00
CA LEU A 2 5.02 -0.92 -43.73
C LEU A 2 5.13 -0.23 -45.09
N PRO A 3 6.31 0.22 -45.52
CA PRO A 3 6.50 0.60 -46.91
C PRO A 3 6.44 -0.68 -47.76
N SER A 4 5.38 -0.79 -48.54
CA SER A 4 5.20 -1.79 -49.59
C SER A 4 6.34 -1.69 -50.61
N SER A 5 6.92 -2.83 -50.92
CA SER A 5 8.02 -3.02 -51.86
C SER A 5 7.66 -2.57 -53.28
N CYS A 6 8.45 -1.67 -53.83
CA CYS A 6 8.49 -1.41 -55.28
C CYS A 6 9.55 -2.32 -55.93
N SER A 7 9.09 -3.19 -56.84
CA SER A 7 9.79 -3.82 -57.98
C SER A 7 10.99 -4.77 -57.77
N ALA A 8 10.73 -6.06 -58.08
CA ALA A 8 11.60 -7.07 -58.70
C ALA A 8 13.11 -7.11 -58.37
N ARG A 9 13.44 -7.19 -57.09
CA ARG A 9 14.45 -8.08 -56.46
C ARG A 9 14.53 -7.63 -55.01
N THR A 10 14.33 -8.55 -54.08
CA THR A 10 14.31 -8.15 -52.67
C THR A 10 15.70 -7.65 -52.25
N PRO A 11 15.82 -6.45 -51.66
CA PRO A 11 17.10 -5.95 -51.16
C PRO A 11 17.79 -6.93 -50.21
N ALA A 12 17.02 -7.73 -49.47
CA ALA A 12 17.49 -8.82 -48.61
C ALA A 12 18.32 -9.91 -49.32
N LYS A 13 18.26 -10.01 -50.66
CA LYS A 13 19.01 -10.98 -51.48
C LYS A 13 20.18 -10.35 -52.25
N ILE A 14 20.34 -9.03 -52.21
CA ILE A 14 21.40 -8.31 -52.94
C ILE A 14 22.57 -8.04 -51.98
N ALA A 15 23.69 -8.74 -52.21
CA ALA A 15 24.80 -8.86 -51.26
C ALA A 15 25.43 -7.53 -50.81
N TRP A 16 25.42 -6.52 -51.68
CA TRP A 16 26.04 -5.22 -51.41
C TRP A 16 25.12 -4.25 -50.66
N THR A 17 23.82 -4.54 -50.57
CA THR A 17 22.86 -3.64 -49.92
C THR A 17 22.99 -3.63 -48.41
N GLN A 18 22.59 -2.51 -47.80
CA GLN A 18 22.58 -2.33 -46.35
C GLN A 18 21.65 -3.34 -45.64
N VAL A 19 20.53 -3.72 -46.27
CA VAL A 19 19.56 -4.69 -45.72
C VAL A 19 20.18 -6.07 -45.65
N TYR A 20 20.83 -6.53 -46.72
CA TYR A 20 21.56 -7.80 -46.74
C TYR A 20 22.63 -7.84 -45.64
N ARG A 21 23.41 -6.76 -45.48
CA ARG A 21 24.46 -6.67 -44.45
C ARG A 21 23.91 -6.74 -43.02
N ARG A 22 22.77 -6.09 -42.73
CA ARG A 22 22.10 -6.18 -41.41
C ARG A 22 21.56 -7.57 -41.12
N MET A 23 20.88 -8.21 -42.09
CA MET A 23 20.31 -9.56 -41.93
C MET A 23 21.37 -10.65 -41.78
N HIS A 24 22.44 -10.56 -42.57
CA HIS A 24 23.54 -11.54 -42.58
C HIS A 24 24.69 -11.15 -41.65
N LYS A 25 24.46 -10.17 -40.75
CA LYS A 25 25.40 -9.69 -39.73
C LYS A 25 26.79 -9.33 -40.28
N LYS A 26 26.86 -8.90 -41.54
CA LYS A 26 28.13 -8.51 -42.18
C LYS A 26 28.59 -7.17 -41.59
N GLY A 27 29.80 -7.15 -41.03
CA GLY A 27 30.37 -5.96 -40.40
C GLY A 27 29.82 -5.63 -39.02
N ILE A 28 28.98 -6.50 -38.43
CA ILE A 28 28.67 -6.43 -37.00
C ILE A 28 29.80 -7.18 -36.31
N THR A 29 30.90 -6.48 -36.04
CA THR A 29 31.86 -6.92 -35.03
C THR A 29 31.09 -7.01 -33.71
N GLU A 30 31.17 -8.15 -33.03
CA GLU A 30 30.28 -8.61 -31.96
C GLU A 30 30.37 -7.80 -30.64
N GLU A 31 30.60 -6.49 -30.70
CA GLU A 31 30.58 -5.59 -29.56
C GLU A 31 29.31 -4.74 -29.51
N VAL A 32 28.15 -5.34 -29.77
CA VAL A 32 26.93 -4.82 -29.13
C VAL A 32 26.89 -5.44 -27.74
N ALA A 33 27.75 -4.91 -26.86
CA ALA A 33 27.88 -5.33 -25.46
C ALA A 33 26.49 -5.35 -24.82
N LYS A 34 25.93 -6.55 -24.74
CA LYS A 34 24.65 -6.80 -24.11
C LYS A 34 24.84 -6.56 -22.61
N LYS A 35 23.93 -5.73 -22.09
CA LYS A 35 23.52 -5.59 -20.68
C LYS A 35 24.45 -4.78 -19.77
N ARG A 36 23.91 -3.65 -19.32
CA ARG A 36 23.96 -3.32 -17.90
C ARG A 36 22.55 -3.05 -17.37
N SER A 37 21.96 -4.06 -16.74
CA SER A 37 20.90 -3.81 -15.75
C SER A 37 21.59 -3.46 -14.44
N ARG A 38 21.48 -2.22 -13.99
CA ARG A 38 21.91 -1.84 -12.64
C ARG A 38 20.70 -1.91 -11.72
N ARG A 39 20.60 -2.97 -10.91
CA ARG A 39 19.64 -3.00 -9.81
C ARG A 39 20.29 -2.37 -8.58
N THR A 40 19.88 -1.17 -8.23
CA THR A 40 20.35 -0.53 -6.99
C THR A 40 19.31 -0.75 -5.91
N VAL A 41 19.66 -1.51 -4.88
CA VAL A 41 18.83 -1.70 -3.69
C VAL A 41 19.54 -1.02 -2.53
N LYS A 42 18.94 0.05 -1.99
CA LYS A 42 19.46 0.78 -0.84
C LYS A 42 18.61 0.48 0.38
N HIS A 43 19.25 0.09 1.47
CA HIS A 43 18.59 -0.17 2.74
C HIS A 43 19.34 0.48 3.90
N ALA A 44 18.51 0.82 4.90
CA ALA A 44 18.82 1.34 6.23
C ALA A 44 19.79 2.52 6.32
N ARG A 45 19.20 3.72 6.44
CA ARG A 45 19.86 4.92 6.96
C ARG A 45 19.53 5.04 8.46
N GLY A 46 20.46 5.61 9.23
CA GLY A 46 20.25 5.84 10.66
C GLY A 46 19.08 6.79 10.90
N ILE A 47 18.27 6.49 11.93
CA ILE A 47 17.18 7.35 12.38
C ILE A 47 17.65 8.02 13.68
N VAL A 48 17.56 9.34 13.76
CA VAL A 48 17.90 10.06 15.01
C VAL A 48 16.89 9.63 16.08
N GLY A 49 17.39 9.09 17.20
CA GLY A 49 16.56 8.63 18.32
C GLY A 49 16.28 7.12 18.37
N ALA A 50 16.70 6.33 17.37
CA ALA A 50 16.68 4.87 17.45
C ALA A 50 17.73 4.24 16.52
N ASP A 51 18.55 3.35 17.07
CA ASP A 51 19.53 2.60 16.31
C ASP A 51 18.88 1.56 15.38
N ILE A 52 19.59 1.17 14.32
CA ILE A 52 19.08 0.24 13.30
C ILE A 52 18.82 -1.16 13.90
N ALA A 53 19.55 -1.55 14.95
CA ALA A 53 19.46 -2.86 15.56
C ALA A 53 18.16 -3.01 16.40
N THR A 54 17.81 -2.00 17.20
CA THR A 54 16.57 -1.98 17.99
C THR A 54 15.34 -1.98 17.09
N ILE A 55 15.38 -1.27 15.97
CA ILE A 55 14.26 -1.26 15.01
C ILE A 55 14.09 -2.65 14.38
N THR A 56 15.19 -3.31 14.01
CA THR A 56 15.15 -4.66 13.43
C THR A 56 14.63 -5.70 14.43
N ALA A 57 15.07 -5.63 15.68
CA ALA A 57 14.58 -6.48 16.75
C ALA A 57 13.08 -6.31 17.00
N LYS A 58 12.57 -5.07 16.98
CA LYS A 58 11.13 -4.79 17.09
C LYS A 58 10.33 -5.33 15.91
N ARG A 59 10.85 -5.23 14.68
CA ARG A 59 10.18 -5.79 13.49
C ARG A 59 10.12 -7.32 13.53
N ASN A 60 11.18 -7.96 14.02
CA ASN A 60 11.30 -9.41 14.04
C ASN A 60 10.59 -10.09 15.23
N GLN A 61 9.74 -9.36 15.97
CA GLN A 61 8.95 -9.95 17.04
C GLN A 61 7.94 -10.97 16.49
N THR A 62 7.94 -12.15 17.11
CA THR A 62 7.03 -13.24 16.76
C THR A 62 5.57 -12.80 16.93
N ALA A 63 4.67 -13.42 16.15
CA ALA A 63 3.26 -13.06 16.17
C ALA A 63 2.65 -13.23 17.58
N ALA A 64 3.08 -14.24 18.34
CA ALA A 64 2.63 -14.48 19.70
C ALA A 64 2.93 -13.30 20.64
N VAL A 65 4.16 -12.78 20.63
CA VAL A 65 4.56 -11.62 21.44
C VAL A 65 3.76 -10.37 21.05
N ARG A 66 3.51 -10.18 19.75
CA ARG A 66 2.68 -9.07 19.26
C ARG A 66 1.22 -9.18 19.72
N GLN A 67 0.63 -10.37 19.69
CA GLN A 67 -0.74 -10.57 20.16
C GLN A 67 -0.84 -10.38 21.68
N GLN A 68 0.13 -10.87 22.46
CA GLN A 68 0.16 -10.66 23.91
C GLN A 68 0.22 -9.16 24.27
N ALA A 69 1.11 -8.41 23.62
CA ALA A 69 1.19 -6.96 23.81
C ALA A 69 -0.12 -6.24 23.43
N ARG A 70 -0.77 -6.67 22.35
CA ARG A 70 -2.07 -6.14 21.91
C ARG A 70 -3.17 -6.44 22.93
N LEU A 71 -3.25 -7.67 23.43
CA LEU A 71 -4.23 -8.07 24.44
C LEU A 71 -4.02 -7.29 25.74
N ALA A 72 -2.78 -7.15 26.19
CA ALA A 72 -2.43 -6.36 27.37
C ALA A 72 -2.79 -4.87 27.20
N ALA A 73 -2.63 -4.30 26.01
CA ALA A 73 -3.06 -2.92 25.74
C ALA A 73 -4.59 -2.78 25.75
N ILE A 74 -5.31 -3.77 25.19
CA ILE A 74 -6.78 -3.78 25.18
C ILE A 74 -7.33 -3.92 26.59
N THR A 75 -6.74 -4.78 27.43
CA THR A 75 -7.18 -4.92 28.82
C THR A 75 -6.96 -3.63 29.60
N LYS A 76 -5.76 -3.03 29.51
CA LYS A 76 -5.47 -1.72 30.13
C LYS A 76 -6.42 -0.62 29.65
N ALA A 77 -6.70 -0.53 28.36
CA ALA A 77 -7.64 0.45 27.83
C ALA A 77 -9.08 0.23 28.33
N LYS A 78 -9.49 -1.04 28.47
CA LYS A 78 -10.81 -1.39 29.03
C LYS A 78 -10.89 -1.08 30.52
N THR A 79 -9.84 -1.35 31.31
CA THR A 79 -9.81 -1.03 32.74
C THR A 79 -9.79 0.49 32.96
N GLU A 80 -8.98 1.23 32.21
CA GLU A 80 -8.98 2.70 32.26
C GLU A 80 -10.33 3.30 31.88
N LYS A 81 -11.03 2.74 30.89
CA LYS A 81 -12.40 3.19 30.55
C LYS A 81 -13.39 2.95 31.69
N LYS A 82 -13.35 1.75 32.30
CA LYS A 82 -14.19 1.42 33.47
C LYS A 82 -13.86 2.31 34.66
N GLU A 83 -12.58 2.58 34.92
CA GLU A 83 -12.14 3.48 35.97
C GLU A 83 -12.57 4.93 35.71
N LYS A 84 -12.46 5.41 34.47
CA LYS A 84 -12.94 6.75 34.07
C LYS A 84 -14.47 6.86 34.16
N GLU A 85 -15.21 5.80 33.88
CA GLU A 85 -16.67 5.75 34.02
C GLU A 85 -17.08 5.71 35.50
N SER A 86 -16.42 4.89 36.33
CA SER A 86 -16.65 4.85 37.78
C SER A 86 -16.30 6.17 38.48
N LYS A 87 -15.28 6.90 38.00
CA LYS A 87 -14.91 8.24 38.49
C LYS A 87 -15.81 9.36 37.96
N LYS A 88 -16.58 9.11 36.89
CA LYS A 88 -17.62 10.04 36.38
C LYS A 88 -19.02 9.76 36.95
N ALA A 89 -19.22 8.66 37.67
CA ALA A 89 -20.51 8.27 38.28
C ALA A 89 -20.83 8.94 39.62
N LYS A 90 -20.31 10.15 39.86
CA LYS A 90 -20.88 11.09 40.85
C LYS A 90 -20.98 12.50 40.25
N PRO A 91 -22.09 12.82 39.57
CA PRO A 91 -22.86 13.98 39.93
C PRO A 91 -23.97 13.53 40.87
N ALA A 92 -24.04 14.21 42.01
CA ALA A 92 -25.08 14.06 42.99
C ALA A 92 -26.48 14.10 42.33
N ALA A 93 -27.37 13.29 42.89
CA ALA A 93 -28.80 13.36 42.64
C ALA A 93 -29.27 14.82 42.58
N ARG A 94 -29.79 15.24 41.43
CA ARG A 94 -30.78 16.31 41.36
C ARG A 94 -32.13 15.70 41.08
N ALA A 95 -33.04 16.06 41.97
CA ALA A 95 -34.39 15.56 42.12
C ALA A 95 -35.23 15.57 40.83
N SER A 96 -36.10 14.56 40.78
CA SER A 96 -37.38 14.46 40.08
C SER A 96 -38.03 15.76 39.59
N ALA A 97 -38.44 15.79 38.32
CA ALA A 97 -39.65 16.46 37.84
C ALA A 97 -40.18 15.77 36.54
N PRO A 98 -41.50 15.77 36.26
CA PRO A 98 -42.17 14.69 35.53
C PRO A 98 -42.41 14.93 34.03
N SER A 99 -42.59 13.80 33.33
CA SER A 99 -43.37 13.54 32.11
C SER A 99 -43.45 14.63 31.00
N GLY A 100 -42.77 14.37 29.88
CA GLY A 100 -43.13 14.88 28.55
C GLY A 100 -43.16 13.73 27.54
N PRO A 101 -44.17 13.63 26.66
CA PRO A 101 -44.37 12.47 25.80
C PRO A 101 -43.27 12.30 24.76
N LYS A 102 -42.71 11.08 24.71
CA LYS A 102 -41.71 10.60 23.75
C LYS A 102 -42.34 10.49 22.36
N VAL A 103 -42.19 11.53 21.54
CA VAL A 103 -42.35 11.38 20.08
C VAL A 103 -41.06 10.76 19.54
N SER A 104 -41.19 9.50 19.11
CA SER A 104 -40.11 8.71 18.53
C SER A 104 -39.55 9.36 17.27
N LYS A 105 -38.24 9.63 17.28
CA LYS A 105 -37.45 10.13 16.13
C LYS A 105 -37.30 9.07 15.01
N GLN A 106 -38.07 7.99 15.08
CA GLN A 106 -38.10 6.89 14.11
C GLN A 106 -39.10 7.12 12.97
N GLN A 107 -39.90 8.20 13.01
CA GLN A 107 -40.89 8.52 11.96
C GLN A 107 -40.42 9.57 10.93
N MET A 108 -39.14 9.98 10.96
CA MET A 108 -38.60 11.04 10.08
C MET A 108 -37.67 10.53 8.96
N LYS A 109 -37.62 9.23 8.69
CA LYS A 109 -36.86 8.73 7.53
C LYS A 109 -37.41 7.40 6.98
N GLY A 110 -38.61 7.45 6.45
CA GLY A 110 -39.18 6.38 5.64
C GLY A 110 -40.21 6.94 4.65
N GLY A 111 -39.88 6.91 3.37
CA GLY A 111 -40.86 6.96 2.29
C GLY A 111 -41.00 8.29 1.54
N LYS A 112 -40.19 8.45 0.48
CA LYS A 112 -40.40 9.20 -0.78
C LYS A 112 -39.02 9.18 -1.46
N GLY A 113 -38.73 8.38 -2.48
CA GLY A 113 -39.46 8.15 -3.72
C GLY A 113 -38.58 8.71 -4.85
N GLY A 114 -38.33 7.92 -5.88
CA GLY A 114 -37.93 8.43 -7.20
C GLY A 114 -36.59 7.95 -7.75
N ARG A 115 -36.72 7.11 -8.80
CA ARG A 115 -35.77 6.80 -9.89
C ARG A 115 -34.50 6.03 -9.57
#